data_AF-A0A399WSG2-F1
#
_entry.id   AF-A0A399WSG2-F1
#
_cell.length_a   1.000
_cell.length_b   1.000
_cell.length_c   1.000
_cell.angle_alpha   90.00
_cell.angle_beta   90.00
_cell.angle_gamma   90.00
#
_symmetry.space_group_name_H-M   'P 1'
#
loop_
_entity.id
_entity.type
_entity.pdbx_description
1 polymer ?
#
loop_
_entity_poly.entity_id
_entity_poly.type
_entity_poly.pdbx_seq_one_letter_code
_entity_poly.pdbx_strand_id
1 'polypeptide(L)'
;MNRRNVGFTLIELLVVIAIIAILSAILFPVMVNAKNAAKRSANLTNGRQIGMALMMYLSDYDDTFPIFYDYNSQPPAGQVGHKGVEVQLAPYCASAQRGDTSVALNRLFYNPFDTGGPFTWQDVPGSTSYWDAYGSSYHFTKCMFSVIANESSRNNQLYNYTKVVTTSAIVDPAGTRVIRDEMMAFFDDEVTEDACARYGYDCPPPWNFFQKWDPIGGMMVFADGHAKHIPGSAYFDDALIDPAGHRTGDPHPTDGTWYWACD
;
A
#
# COMPACT_ATOMS: atom_id res chain seq x y z
N MET A 1 5.69 67.64 9.30
CA MET A 1 6.20 67.05 8.04
C MET A 1 5.06 66.24 7.42
N ASN A 2 4.38 66.78 6.41
CA ASN A 2 3.31 66.07 5.70
C ASN A 2 3.91 64.93 4.87
N ARG A 3 3.73 63.68 5.31
CA ARG A 3 4.00 62.51 4.49
C ARG A 3 3.04 62.58 3.29
N ARG A 4 3.58 62.82 2.10
CA ARG A 4 2.85 62.64 0.85
C ARG A 4 2.48 61.15 0.75
N ASN A 5 1.21 60.83 0.93
CA ASN A 5 0.69 59.51 0.58
C ASN A 5 0.73 59.41 -0.94
N VAL A 6 1.68 58.64 -1.46
CA VAL A 6 1.76 58.30 -2.88
C VAL A 6 0.63 57.29 -3.13
N GLY A 7 -0.40 57.70 -3.88
CA GLY A 7 -1.53 56.84 -4.20
C GLY A 7 -1.11 55.76 -5.20
N PHE A 8 -1.46 54.50 -4.90
CA PHE A 8 -1.23 53.37 -5.80
C PHE A 8 -2.26 53.42 -6.93
N THR A 9 -1.81 53.30 -8.19
CA THR A 9 -2.71 53.33 -9.34
C THR A 9 -3.36 51.97 -9.58
N LEU A 10 -4.57 51.96 -10.14
CA LEU A 10 -5.27 50.73 -10.52
C LEU A 10 -4.45 49.87 -11.51
N ILE A 11 -3.68 50.50 -12.39
CA ILE A 11 -2.84 49.81 -13.37
C ILE A 11 -1.68 49.10 -12.67
N GLU A 12 -1.01 49.75 -11.71
CA GLU A 12 0.06 49.11 -10.93
C GLU A 12 -0.44 47.88 -10.18
N LEU A 13 -1.64 47.96 -9.58
CA LEU A 13 -2.26 46.81 -8.92
C LEU A 13 -2.59 45.69 -9.90
N LEU A 14 -3.13 46.04 -11.06
CA LEU A 14 -3.53 45.07 -12.08
C LEU A 14 -2.32 44.33 -12.67
N VAL A 15 -1.21 45.03 -12.93
CA VAL A 15 0.03 44.41 -13.41
C VAL A 15 0.61 43.46 -12.35
N VAL A 16 0.60 43.84 -11.08
CA VAL A 16 1.13 42.98 -9.99
C VAL A 16 0.32 41.70 -9.87
N ILE A 17 -1.01 41.78 -9.83
CA ILE A 17 -1.85 40.57 -9.76
C ILE A 17 -1.70 39.71 -11.02
N ALA A 18 -1.52 40.32 -12.20
CA ALA A 18 -1.27 39.57 -13.44
C ALA A 18 0.05 38.79 -13.38
N ILE A 19 1.13 39.42 -12.87
CA ILE A 19 2.42 38.74 -12.68
C ILE A 19 2.29 37.61 -11.65
N ILE A 20 1.64 37.84 -10.50
CA ILE A 20 1.41 36.80 -9.48
C ILE A 20 0.59 35.65 -10.06
N ALA A 21 -0.44 35.93 -10.86
CA ALA A 21 -1.27 34.91 -11.50
C ALA A 21 -0.46 34.04 -12.47
N ILE A 22 0.39 34.65 -13.30
CA ILE A 22 1.27 33.91 -14.23
C ILE A 22 2.26 33.03 -13.47
N LEU A 23 2.93 33.58 -12.45
CA LEU A 23 3.88 32.81 -11.65
C LEU A 23 3.21 31.66 -10.90
N SER A 24 2.04 31.90 -10.33
CA SER A 24 1.27 30.90 -9.60
C SER A 24 0.79 29.77 -10.52
N ALA A 25 0.34 30.09 -11.74
CA ALA A 25 -0.11 29.12 -12.72
C ALA A 25 0.98 28.08 -13.09
N ILE A 26 2.25 28.50 -13.10
CA ILE A 26 3.39 27.60 -13.36
C ILE A 26 3.79 26.85 -12.08
N LEU A 27 3.74 27.51 -10.91
CA LEU A 27 4.20 26.95 -9.64
C LEU A 27 3.29 25.82 -9.11
N PHE A 28 1.97 25.97 -9.23
CA PHE A 28 1.01 24.99 -8.72
C PHE A 28 1.22 23.55 -9.25
N PRO A 29 1.30 23.31 -10.58
CA PRO A 29 1.50 21.95 -11.10
C PRO A 29 2.86 21.37 -10.68
N VAL A 30 3.91 22.19 -10.63
CA VAL A 30 5.25 21.76 -10.18
C VAL A 30 5.22 21.34 -8.72
N MET A 31 4.53 22.09 -7.85
CA MET A 31 4.40 21.77 -6.43
C MET A 31 3.68 20.43 -6.20
N VAL A 32 2.63 20.13 -6.97
CA VAL A 32 1.92 18.83 -6.90
C VAL A 32 2.86 17.68 -7.25
N ASN A 33 3.63 17.82 -8.34
CA ASN A 33 4.60 16.80 -8.74
C ASN A 33 5.69 16.59 -7.70
N ALA A 34 6.23 17.68 -7.12
CA ALA A 34 7.22 17.62 -6.05
C ALA A 34 6.66 16.92 -4.79
N LYS A 35 5.43 17.26 -4.39
CA LYS A 35 4.75 16.61 -3.26
C LYS A 35 4.55 15.12 -3.49
N ASN A 36 4.12 14.72 -4.68
CA ASN A 36 3.95 13.31 -5.03
C ASN A 36 5.30 12.57 -5.06
N ALA A 37 6.36 13.19 -5.57
CA ALA A 37 7.71 12.62 -5.52
C ALA A 37 8.20 12.42 -4.08
N ALA A 38 7.96 13.38 -3.18
CA ALA A 38 8.29 13.26 -1.77
C ALA A 38 7.50 12.12 -1.09
N LYS A 39 6.19 12.03 -1.34
CA LYS A 39 5.35 10.93 -0.86
C LYS A 39 5.85 9.56 -1.34
N ARG A 40 6.23 9.43 -2.63
CA ARG A 40 6.83 8.20 -3.17
C ARG A 40 8.13 7.83 -2.49
N SER A 41 9.02 8.80 -2.29
CA SER A 41 10.28 8.56 -1.58
C SER A 41 10.05 8.07 -0.15
N ALA A 42 9.05 8.65 0.54
CA ALA A 42 8.65 8.21 1.87
C ALA A 42 8.05 6.79 1.83
N ASN A 43 7.14 6.51 0.90
CA ASN A 43 6.53 5.17 0.75
C ASN A 43 7.59 4.09 0.46
N LEU A 44 8.54 4.37 -0.42
CA LEU A 44 9.65 3.45 -0.72
C LEU A 44 10.55 3.23 0.51
N THR A 45 10.78 4.28 1.31
CA THR A 45 11.55 4.18 2.55
C THR A 45 10.82 3.35 3.61
N ASN A 46 9.50 3.45 3.68
CA ASN A 46 8.68 2.58 4.50
C ASN A 46 8.80 1.12 4.04
N GLY A 47 8.64 0.86 2.73
CA GLY A 47 8.80 -0.47 2.16
C GLY A 47 10.14 -1.13 2.48
N ARG A 48 11.25 -0.37 2.38
CA ARG A 48 12.59 -0.88 2.75
C ARG A 48 12.69 -1.24 4.23
N GLN A 49 12.12 -0.42 5.12
CA GLN A 49 12.11 -0.69 6.56
C GLN A 49 11.23 -1.90 6.90
N ILE A 50 10.08 -2.05 6.24
CA ILE A 50 9.21 -3.23 6.39
C ILE A 50 9.92 -4.49 5.89
N GLY A 51 10.59 -4.42 4.75
CA GLY A 51 11.37 -5.53 4.21
C GLY A 51 12.52 -5.95 5.13
N MET A 52 13.24 -5.00 5.72
CA MET A 52 14.24 -5.29 6.76
C MET A 52 13.61 -5.93 8.00
N ALA A 53 12.46 -5.42 8.46
CA ALA A 53 11.74 -5.99 9.61
C ALA A 53 11.29 -7.44 9.33
N LEU A 54 10.84 -7.73 8.10
CA LEU A 54 10.51 -9.08 7.67
C LEU A 54 11.74 -10.00 7.69
N MET A 55 12.90 -9.54 7.20
CA MET A 55 14.13 -10.33 7.24
C MET A 55 14.60 -10.61 8.67
N MET A 56 14.45 -9.65 9.58
CA MET A 56 14.74 -9.84 11.00
C MET A 56 13.78 -10.86 11.63
N TYR A 57 12.48 -10.78 11.32
CA TYR A 57 11.50 -11.77 11.75
C TYR A 57 11.89 -13.18 11.28
N LEU A 58 12.20 -13.34 9.99
CA LEU A 58 12.59 -14.64 9.43
C LEU A 58 13.81 -15.23 10.14
N SER A 59 14.77 -14.39 10.52
CA SER A 59 15.95 -14.81 11.29
C SER A 59 15.61 -15.33 12.68
N ASP A 60 14.58 -14.82 13.33
CA ASP A 60 14.17 -15.21 14.69
C ASP A 60 13.19 -16.40 14.70
N TYR A 61 12.56 -16.70 13.55
CA TYR A 61 11.52 -17.73 13.40
C TYR A 61 11.89 -18.82 12.39
N ASP A 62 13.16 -19.26 12.37
CA ASP A 62 13.65 -20.37 11.54
C ASP A 62 13.21 -20.27 10.06
N ASP A 63 13.42 -19.10 9.45
CA ASP A 63 13.08 -18.82 8.05
C ASP A 63 11.58 -18.97 7.70
N THR A 64 10.71 -18.99 8.71
CA THR A 64 9.26 -19.15 8.54
C THR A 64 8.56 -17.79 8.47
N PHE A 65 7.75 -17.60 7.43
CA PHE A 65 7.01 -16.36 7.23
C PHE A 65 5.91 -16.17 8.30
N PRO A 66 5.59 -14.91 8.67
CA PRO A 66 4.58 -14.60 9.67
C PRO A 66 3.22 -15.24 9.41
N ILE A 67 2.41 -15.34 10.47
CA ILE A 67 1.04 -15.85 10.36
C ILE A 67 0.19 -14.83 9.59
N PHE A 68 -0.55 -15.30 8.59
CA PHE A 68 -1.46 -14.45 7.83
C PHE A 68 -2.72 -14.12 8.66
N TYR A 69 -3.02 -12.84 8.73
CA TYR A 69 -4.33 -12.31 9.14
C TYR A 69 -4.75 -11.29 8.09
N ASP A 70 -5.90 -11.51 7.46
CA ASP A 70 -6.43 -10.60 6.43
C ASP A 70 -7.03 -9.33 7.05
N TYR A 71 -7.22 -8.29 6.22
CA TYR A 71 -7.82 -7.01 6.64
C TYR A 71 -9.18 -7.21 7.33
N ASN A 72 -9.44 -6.44 8.41
CA ASN A 72 -10.65 -6.33 9.26
C ASN A 72 -10.72 -7.08 10.62
N SER A 73 -9.59 -7.31 11.27
CA SER A 73 -9.62 -7.90 12.62
C SER A 73 -10.50 -7.08 13.59
N GLN A 74 -11.36 -7.79 14.31
CA GLN A 74 -11.97 -7.33 15.54
C GLN A 74 -11.08 -7.80 16.69
N PRO A 75 -10.59 -6.90 17.55
CA PRO A 75 -10.89 -5.48 17.60
C PRO A 75 -10.11 -4.64 16.55
N PRO A 76 -10.64 -3.46 16.17
CA PRO A 76 -10.02 -2.58 15.18
C PRO A 76 -8.56 -2.23 15.46
N ALA A 77 -7.90 -1.73 14.41
CA ALA A 77 -6.54 -1.22 14.47
C ALA A 77 -6.31 -0.28 15.65
N GLY A 78 -5.20 -0.46 16.37
CA GLY A 78 -4.84 0.37 17.53
C GLY A 78 -5.56 0.00 18.83
N GLN A 79 -6.37 -1.07 18.84
CA GLN A 79 -6.97 -1.62 20.06
C GLN A 79 -6.23 -2.86 20.56
N VAL A 80 -6.33 -3.12 21.88
CA VAL A 80 -5.73 -4.30 22.51
C VAL A 80 -6.35 -5.57 21.93
N GLY A 81 -5.52 -6.47 21.41
CA GLY A 81 -5.96 -7.73 20.81
C GLY A 81 -6.12 -7.67 19.29
N HIS A 82 -5.88 -6.50 18.67
CA HIS A 82 -5.76 -6.40 17.22
C HIS A 82 -4.68 -7.37 16.71
N LYS A 83 -5.02 -8.12 15.67
CA LYS A 83 -4.12 -9.06 15.00
C LYS A 83 -3.92 -8.63 13.56
N GLY A 84 -2.68 -8.80 13.11
CA GLY A 84 -2.26 -8.50 11.76
C GLY A 84 -0.80 -8.86 11.55
N VAL A 85 -0.35 -8.87 10.30
CA VAL A 85 1.06 -9.10 9.98
C VAL A 85 1.89 -7.91 10.48
N GLU A 86 1.34 -6.69 10.40
CA GLU A 86 1.96 -5.47 10.92
C GLU A 86 2.20 -5.53 12.43
N VAL A 87 1.31 -6.17 13.21
CA VAL A 87 1.52 -6.39 14.65
C VAL A 87 2.68 -7.36 14.90
N GLN A 88 2.81 -8.42 14.10
CA GLN A 88 3.91 -9.39 14.23
C GLN A 88 5.26 -8.80 13.84
N LEU A 89 5.27 -7.89 12.86
CA LEU A 89 6.48 -7.21 12.42
C LEU A 89 6.82 -5.99 13.29
N ALA A 90 5.87 -5.43 14.04
CA ALA A 90 6.06 -4.22 14.84
C ALA A 90 7.28 -4.25 15.79
N PRO A 91 7.65 -5.35 16.47
CA PRO A 91 8.84 -5.41 17.31
C PRO A 91 10.16 -5.21 16.55
N TYR A 92 10.17 -5.52 15.25
CA TYR A 92 11.33 -5.39 14.37
C TYR A 92 11.37 -4.01 13.67
N CYS A 93 10.35 -3.19 13.90
CA CYS A 93 10.22 -1.86 13.33
C CYS A 93 10.60 -0.80 14.38
N ALA A 94 11.23 0.29 13.97
CA ALA A 94 11.43 1.43 14.86
C ALA A 94 10.06 1.96 15.36
N SER A 95 9.91 2.18 16.67
CA SER A 95 8.62 2.42 17.32
C SER A 95 7.96 3.73 16.85
N ALA A 96 6.66 3.71 16.62
CA ALA A 96 5.90 4.92 16.33
C ALA A 96 5.68 5.79 17.58
N GLN A 97 6.10 7.05 17.47
CA GLN A 97 5.57 8.16 18.26
C GLN A 97 4.11 8.42 17.86
N ARG A 98 3.17 8.28 18.79
CA ARG A 98 2.35 9.40 19.30
C ARG A 98 1.61 8.96 20.57
N GLY A 99 1.76 9.74 21.64
CA GLY A 99 1.25 9.39 22.95
C GLY A 99 -0.28 9.37 23.01
N ASP A 100 -0.84 8.20 23.26
CA ASP A 100 -1.79 7.95 24.34
C ASP A 100 -1.85 6.43 24.57
N THR A 101 -2.16 6.03 25.80
CA THR A 101 -1.91 4.70 26.35
C THR A 101 -2.88 3.62 25.85
N SER A 102 -2.46 2.76 24.90
CA SER A 102 -2.49 1.28 25.07
C SER A 102 -2.08 0.45 23.85
N VAL A 103 -2.21 0.89 22.58
CA VAL A 103 -1.55 0.26 21.41
C VAL A 103 -1.37 1.32 20.31
N ALA A 104 -0.19 1.94 20.20
CA ALA A 104 0.07 2.89 19.12
C ALA A 104 0.27 2.15 17.78
N LEU A 105 -0.47 2.54 16.75
CA LEU A 105 -0.25 2.03 15.40
C LEU A 105 1.13 2.44 14.89
N ASN A 106 1.86 1.48 14.31
CA ASN A 106 3.17 1.78 13.79
C ASN A 106 3.04 2.58 12.47
N ARG A 107 3.50 3.84 12.50
CA ARG A 107 3.48 4.77 11.37
C ARG A 107 4.24 4.26 10.16
N LEU A 108 5.14 3.29 10.34
CA LEU A 108 5.81 2.61 9.26
C LEU A 108 4.83 1.95 8.27
N PHE A 109 3.72 1.40 8.77
CA PHE A 109 2.69 0.74 7.95
C PHE A 109 1.71 1.72 7.30
N TYR A 110 1.93 3.03 7.40
CA TYR A 110 1.13 4.03 6.71
C TYR A 110 1.74 4.41 5.37
N ASN A 111 0.94 4.32 4.31
CA ASN A 111 1.29 4.86 3.00
C ASN A 111 0.90 6.34 2.93
N PRO A 112 1.81 7.28 2.61
CA PRO A 112 1.49 8.70 2.42
C PRO A 112 0.44 9.03 1.36
N PHE A 113 0.11 8.08 0.48
CA PHE A 113 -0.95 8.19 -0.50
C PHE A 113 -2.29 7.57 -0.06
N ASP A 114 -2.35 6.95 1.11
CA ASP A 114 -3.58 6.39 1.66
C ASP A 114 -4.60 7.50 1.94
N THR A 115 -5.69 7.46 1.20
CA THR A 115 -6.86 8.33 1.34
C THR A 115 -8.11 7.52 1.69
N GLY A 116 -7.94 6.31 2.22
CA GLY A 116 -9.01 5.37 2.48
C GLY A 116 -9.51 4.64 1.24
N GLY A 117 -10.64 3.96 1.40
CA GLY A 117 -11.36 3.29 0.33
C GLY A 117 -12.75 2.86 0.75
N PRO A 118 -13.48 2.15 -0.12
CA PRO A 118 -14.93 1.97 0.00
C PRO A 118 -15.36 1.23 1.28
N PHE A 119 -14.49 0.38 1.84
CA PHE A 119 -14.80 -0.42 3.03
C PHE A 119 -14.27 0.19 4.34
N THR A 120 -13.35 1.16 4.27
CA THR A 120 -12.75 1.76 5.48
C THR A 120 -13.79 2.36 6.43
N TRP A 121 -14.78 3.09 5.89
CA TRP A 121 -15.86 3.69 6.67
C TRP A 121 -16.99 2.70 7.01
N GLN A 122 -17.13 1.61 6.24
CA GLN A 122 -18.14 0.56 6.48
C GLN A 122 -17.71 -0.34 7.64
N ASP A 123 -16.45 -0.78 7.61
CA ASP A 123 -15.88 -1.69 8.60
C ASP A 123 -15.48 -0.93 9.88
N VAL A 124 -14.96 0.30 9.73
CA VAL A 124 -14.53 1.15 10.85
C VAL A 124 -15.09 2.57 10.67
N PRO A 125 -16.30 2.84 11.18
CA PRO A 125 -16.92 4.16 11.07
C PRO A 125 -16.04 5.30 11.57
N GLY A 126 -15.83 6.30 10.73
CA GLY A 126 -14.97 7.46 11.03
C GLY A 126 -13.51 7.32 10.61
N SER A 127 -13.09 6.14 10.15
CA SER A 127 -11.76 5.97 9.55
C SER A 127 -11.65 6.74 8.23
N THR A 128 -10.50 7.37 8.00
CA THR A 128 -10.19 8.13 6.77
C THR A 128 -9.11 7.46 5.91
N SER A 129 -8.61 6.31 6.35
CA SER A 129 -7.41 5.66 5.82
C SER A 129 -7.47 4.15 6.11
N TYR A 130 -6.87 3.33 5.26
CA TYR A 130 -6.73 1.89 5.52
C TYR A 130 -5.87 1.63 6.75
N TRP A 131 -4.80 2.40 6.96
CA TRP A 131 -3.99 2.30 8.16
C TRP A 131 -4.79 2.60 9.44
N ASP A 132 -5.65 3.62 9.43
CA ASP A 132 -6.52 3.92 10.57
C ASP A 132 -7.56 2.81 10.82
N ALA A 133 -8.07 2.17 9.77
CA ALA A 133 -9.08 1.11 9.89
C ALA A 133 -8.48 -0.25 10.28
N TYR A 134 -7.37 -0.63 9.65
CA TYR A 134 -6.85 -2.00 9.63
C TYR A 134 -5.39 -2.11 10.07
N GLY A 135 -4.74 -1.01 10.45
CA GLY A 135 -3.37 -1.00 10.99
C GLY A 135 -2.28 -0.94 9.93
N SER A 136 -2.64 -1.17 8.65
CA SER A 136 -1.74 -1.13 7.52
C SER A 136 -2.42 -0.52 6.28
N SER A 137 -1.70 0.37 5.59
CA SER A 137 -2.04 0.79 4.21
C SER A 137 -1.47 -0.18 3.16
N TYR A 138 -0.81 -1.26 3.60
CA TYR A 138 -0.16 -2.23 2.73
C TYR A 138 -0.89 -3.56 2.77
N HIS A 139 -1.03 -4.16 1.60
CA HIS A 139 -1.58 -5.48 1.41
C HIS A 139 -0.50 -6.54 1.62
N PHE A 140 -0.84 -7.59 2.35
CA PHE A 140 0.02 -8.75 2.58
C PHE A 140 -0.46 -9.92 1.70
N THR A 141 0.37 -10.43 0.79
CA THR A 141 -0.04 -11.50 -0.13
C THR A 141 -0.17 -12.83 0.62
N LYS A 142 -1.42 -13.25 0.89
CA LYS A 142 -1.78 -14.41 1.73
C LYS A 142 -0.90 -15.64 1.54
N CYS A 143 -0.66 -16.07 0.30
CA CYS A 143 0.05 -17.34 0.10
C CYS A 143 1.55 -17.31 0.41
N MET A 144 2.12 -16.11 0.57
CA MET A 144 3.49 -15.89 1.03
C MET A 144 3.61 -15.90 2.56
N PHE A 145 2.48 -15.86 3.27
CA PHE A 145 2.43 -15.94 4.72
C PHE A 145 1.91 -17.29 5.17
N SER A 146 2.28 -17.69 6.39
CA SER A 146 1.87 -18.97 6.95
C SER A 146 0.41 -18.90 7.40
N VAL A 147 -0.40 -19.90 7.05
CA VAL A 147 -1.78 -20.04 7.54
C VAL A 147 -1.79 -21.12 8.61
N ILE A 148 -2.36 -20.83 9.78
CA ILE A 148 -2.50 -21.79 10.87
C ILE A 148 -3.99 -22.03 11.13
N ALA A 149 -4.40 -23.30 11.12
CA ALA A 149 -5.79 -23.68 11.38
C ALA A 149 -6.26 -23.18 12.76
N ASN A 150 -7.45 -22.58 12.80
CA ASN A 150 -8.07 -21.98 13.97
C ASN A 150 -7.32 -20.79 14.60
N GLU A 151 -6.33 -20.23 13.91
CA GLU A 151 -5.58 -19.05 14.37
C GLU A 151 -5.58 -17.94 13.31
N SER A 152 -5.15 -18.27 12.08
CA SER A 152 -5.23 -17.35 10.95
C SER A 152 -6.68 -17.04 10.58
N SER A 153 -6.95 -15.80 10.17
CA SER A 153 -8.31 -15.35 9.84
C SER A 153 -8.38 -14.48 8.60
N ARG A 154 -9.54 -14.49 7.94
CA ARG A 154 -9.99 -13.47 6.98
C ARG A 154 -11.39 -13.06 7.36
N ASN A 155 -11.71 -11.77 7.40
CA ASN A 155 -13.08 -11.36 7.75
C ASN A 155 -13.55 -11.83 9.13
N ASN A 156 -12.63 -11.91 10.09
CA ASN A 156 -12.81 -12.56 11.41
C ASN A 156 -13.28 -14.03 11.34
N GLN A 157 -13.19 -14.66 10.18
CA GLN A 157 -13.45 -16.09 10.00
C GLN A 157 -12.14 -16.84 9.99
N LEU A 158 -12.02 -17.81 10.90
CA LEU A 158 -10.81 -18.62 11.04
C LEU A 158 -10.67 -19.60 9.88
N TYR A 159 -9.43 -19.79 9.42
CA TYR A 159 -9.11 -20.86 8.49
C TYR A 159 -9.12 -22.22 9.19
N ASN A 160 -9.49 -23.27 8.46
CA ASN A 160 -9.54 -24.65 8.97
C ASN A 160 -8.37 -25.53 8.49
N TYR A 161 -7.36 -24.93 7.87
CA TYR A 161 -6.19 -25.62 7.33
C TYR A 161 -4.90 -24.95 7.78
N THR A 162 -3.80 -25.70 7.76
CA THR A 162 -2.45 -25.22 8.08
C THR A 162 -1.55 -25.32 6.85
N LYS A 163 -0.88 -24.22 6.52
CA LYS A 163 0.15 -24.10 5.49
C LYS A 163 1.30 -23.28 6.06
N VAL A 164 2.47 -23.88 6.23
CA VAL A 164 3.68 -23.15 6.65
C VAL A 164 4.46 -22.74 5.42
N VAL A 165 4.91 -21.49 5.37
CA VAL A 165 5.72 -20.95 4.28
C VAL A 165 7.10 -20.63 4.81
N THR A 166 8.13 -21.19 4.19
CA THR A 166 9.54 -20.94 4.52
C THR A 166 10.27 -20.30 3.35
N THR A 167 11.37 -19.58 3.62
CA THR A 167 12.20 -18.97 2.55
C THR A 167 12.71 -20.01 1.55
N SER A 168 13.05 -21.22 2.02
CA SER A 168 13.52 -22.33 1.18
C SER A 168 12.47 -22.86 0.20
N ALA A 169 11.19 -22.58 0.43
CA ALA A 169 10.11 -22.98 -0.47
C ALA A 169 9.92 -22.00 -1.65
N ILE A 170 10.62 -20.86 -1.64
CA ILE A 170 10.49 -19.81 -2.64
C ILE A 170 11.56 -19.99 -3.72
N VAL A 171 11.12 -20.20 -4.96
CA VAL A 171 12.02 -20.45 -6.10
C VAL A 171 12.82 -19.20 -6.49
N ASP A 172 12.21 -18.02 -6.42
CA ASP A 172 12.86 -16.74 -6.74
C ASP A 172 12.47 -15.64 -5.74
N PRO A 173 13.22 -15.51 -4.64
CA PRO A 173 12.90 -14.53 -3.61
C PRO A 173 12.94 -13.06 -4.08
N ALA A 174 13.82 -12.74 -5.03
CA ALA A 174 13.93 -11.38 -5.58
C ALA A 174 12.84 -11.09 -6.61
N GLY A 175 12.37 -12.12 -7.29
CA GLY A 175 11.25 -12.05 -8.20
C GLY A 175 9.90 -12.05 -7.51
N THR A 176 9.74 -12.65 -6.32
CA THR A 176 8.45 -12.89 -5.64
C THR A 176 8.03 -11.80 -4.64
N ARG A 177 6.79 -11.30 -4.75
CA ARG A 177 6.21 -10.20 -3.95
C ARG A 177 5.56 -10.76 -2.72
N VAL A 178 5.77 -10.08 -1.61
CA VAL A 178 5.17 -10.41 -0.32
C VAL A 178 4.21 -9.32 0.14
N ILE A 179 4.55 -8.05 -0.12
CA ILE A 179 3.79 -6.89 0.34
C ILE A 179 3.65 -5.88 -0.80
N ARG A 180 2.52 -5.19 -0.87
CA ARG A 180 2.29 -4.08 -1.82
C ARG A 180 1.46 -2.96 -1.21
N ASP A 181 1.39 -1.82 -1.88
CA ASP A 181 0.36 -0.83 -1.59
C ASP A 181 -1.04 -1.45 -1.80
N GLU A 182 -1.97 -1.18 -0.87
CA GLU A 182 -3.34 -1.73 -0.91
C GLU A 182 -4.08 -1.36 -2.20
N MET A 183 -4.18 -0.06 -2.50
CA MET A 183 -4.81 0.46 -3.73
C MET A 183 -3.81 0.64 -4.87
N MET A 184 -2.83 -0.26 -4.97
CA MET A 184 -2.00 -0.33 -6.15
C MET A 184 -2.84 -0.79 -7.35
N ALA A 185 -2.81 -0.05 -8.45
CA ALA A 185 -3.47 -0.46 -9.69
C ALA A 185 -2.82 -1.73 -10.24
N PHE A 186 -3.38 -2.87 -9.90
CA PHE A 186 -3.07 -4.15 -10.50
C PHE A 186 -4.25 -4.60 -11.35
N PHE A 187 -3.94 -5.21 -12.49
CA PHE A 187 -4.87 -5.87 -13.40
C PHE A 187 -5.74 -4.95 -14.26
N ASP A 188 -5.36 -4.96 -15.54
CA ASP A 188 -6.10 -4.59 -16.74
C ASP A 188 -6.33 -3.12 -17.08
N ASP A 189 -5.96 -2.78 -18.32
CA ASP A 189 -6.46 -1.66 -19.10
C ASP A 189 -7.74 -2.02 -19.88
N GLU A 190 -8.17 -3.30 -19.89
CA GLU A 190 -9.45 -3.74 -20.42
C GLU A 190 -10.59 -3.66 -19.38
N VAL A 191 -11.48 -2.71 -19.63
CA VAL A 191 -12.84 -2.68 -19.05
C VAL A 191 -13.69 -3.69 -19.83
N THR A 192 -13.74 -4.95 -19.39
CA THR A 192 -14.71 -5.90 -19.94
C THR A 192 -16.01 -5.86 -19.14
N GLU A 193 -17.17 -5.80 -19.81
CA GLU A 193 -18.49 -5.69 -19.17
C GLU A 193 -18.79 -6.85 -18.19
N ASP A 194 -18.13 -8.00 -18.35
CA ASP A 194 -18.34 -9.22 -17.55
C ASP A 194 -17.25 -9.48 -16.48
N ALA A 195 -16.11 -8.76 -16.51
CA ALA A 195 -15.07 -8.89 -15.49
C ALA A 195 -14.67 -7.52 -14.96
N CYS A 196 -15.29 -7.14 -13.84
CA CYS A 196 -14.76 -6.16 -12.90
C CYS A 196 -13.26 -6.43 -12.64
N ALA A 197 -12.38 -5.70 -13.32
CA ALA A 197 -10.95 -5.92 -13.27
C ALA A 197 -10.43 -5.80 -11.82
N ARG A 198 -9.59 -6.78 -11.46
CA ARG A 198 -9.31 -7.24 -10.10
C ARG A 198 -8.68 -6.16 -9.20
N TYR A 199 -9.22 -6.00 -7.99
CA TYR A 199 -8.70 -5.20 -6.85
C TYR A 199 -8.16 -3.80 -7.20
N GLY A 200 -9.11 -3.00 -7.69
CA GLY A 200 -8.99 -1.58 -8.03
C GLY A 200 -10.31 -1.12 -8.64
N TYR A 201 -11.40 -1.26 -7.88
CA TYR A 201 -12.80 -1.34 -8.31
C TYR A 201 -13.29 -0.35 -9.41
N ASP A 202 -13.11 -0.69 -10.69
CA ASP A 202 -13.80 -0.04 -11.82
C ASP A 202 -15.00 -0.89 -12.29
N CYS A 203 -15.99 -1.06 -11.40
CA CYS A 203 -17.24 -1.76 -11.70
C CYS A 203 -18.39 -0.79 -11.99
N PRO A 204 -19.54 -1.25 -12.52
CA PRO A 204 -20.79 -0.50 -12.46
C PRO A 204 -21.20 -0.20 -11.00
N PRO A 205 -21.91 0.92 -10.74
CA PRO A 205 -22.46 1.22 -9.40
C PRO A 205 -23.27 0.03 -8.83
N PRO A 206 -23.14 -0.28 -7.53
CA PRO A 206 -22.52 0.52 -6.48
C PRO A 206 -21.03 0.17 -6.23
N TRP A 207 -20.34 -0.55 -7.11
CA TRP A 207 -18.96 -1.00 -6.86
C TRP A 207 -17.92 -0.19 -7.67
N ASN A 208 -18.27 1.01 -8.13
CA ASN A 208 -17.47 1.88 -9.00
C ASN A 208 -16.44 2.73 -8.25
N PHE A 209 -15.77 2.15 -7.26
CA PHE A 209 -14.90 2.87 -6.33
C PHE A 209 -13.42 2.63 -6.60
N PHE A 210 -12.95 3.00 -7.80
CA PHE A 210 -11.53 2.99 -8.10
C PHE A 210 -10.90 4.30 -7.61
N GLN A 211 -10.00 4.19 -6.64
CA GLN A 211 -9.14 5.30 -6.25
C GLN A 211 -7.67 4.88 -6.28
N LYS A 212 -6.99 5.21 -7.38
CA LYS A 212 -5.54 5.06 -7.47
C LYS A 212 -4.87 6.00 -6.47
N TRP A 213 -4.22 5.44 -5.46
CA TRP A 213 -3.51 6.22 -4.44
C TRP A 213 -2.32 6.99 -5.01
N ASP A 214 -1.47 6.33 -5.80
CA ASP A 214 -0.37 6.99 -6.51
C ASP A 214 -0.64 7.00 -8.02
N PRO A 215 -0.74 8.18 -8.67
CA PRO A 215 -1.05 8.28 -10.09
C PRO A 215 -0.08 7.55 -11.01
N ILE A 216 1.14 7.24 -10.57
CA ILE A 216 2.19 6.67 -11.42
C ILE A 216 2.68 5.29 -10.98
N GLY A 217 2.00 4.59 -10.06
CA GLY A 217 2.44 3.25 -9.66
C GLY A 217 2.10 2.86 -8.24
N GLY A 218 2.99 2.09 -7.61
CA GLY A 218 2.93 1.72 -6.20
C GLY A 218 4.24 1.10 -5.71
N MET A 219 4.37 0.91 -4.40
CA MET A 219 5.51 0.24 -3.78
C MET A 219 5.21 -1.24 -3.57
N MET A 220 6.23 -2.08 -3.76
CA MET A 220 6.22 -3.49 -3.40
C MET A 220 7.44 -3.87 -2.59
N VAL A 221 7.28 -4.87 -1.73
CA VAL A 221 8.33 -5.58 -1.01
C VAL A 221 8.37 -7.03 -1.48
N PHE A 222 9.58 -7.52 -1.73
CA PHE A 222 9.84 -8.86 -2.25
C PHE A 222 10.30 -9.80 -1.13
N ALA A 223 10.34 -11.10 -1.43
CA ALA A 223 10.61 -12.15 -0.45
C ALA A 223 12.06 -12.19 0.03
N ASP A 224 12.98 -11.52 -0.65
CA ASP A 224 14.35 -11.23 -0.17
C ASP A 224 14.43 -9.94 0.68
N GLY A 225 13.31 -9.25 0.89
CA GLY A 225 13.20 -8.06 1.74
C GLY A 225 13.53 -6.75 1.04
N HIS A 226 13.90 -6.74 -0.25
CA HIS A 226 14.06 -5.48 -0.96
C HIS A 226 12.71 -4.86 -1.31
N ALA A 227 12.69 -3.53 -1.46
CA ALA A 227 11.51 -2.80 -1.87
C ALA A 227 11.77 -1.98 -3.13
N LYS A 228 10.78 -1.94 -4.03
CA LYS A 228 10.86 -1.27 -5.33
C LYS A 228 9.56 -0.52 -5.62
N HIS A 229 9.69 0.65 -6.23
CA HIS A 229 8.54 1.33 -6.83
C HIS A 229 8.32 0.80 -8.23
N ILE A 230 7.08 0.42 -8.53
CA ILE A 230 6.67 -0.16 -9.80
C ILE A 230 5.71 0.83 -10.49
N PRO A 231 6.04 1.33 -11.69
CA PRO A 231 5.30 2.41 -12.33
C PRO A 231 3.94 2.01 -12.95
N GLY A 232 3.59 0.72 -12.90
CA GLY A 232 2.32 0.17 -13.40
C GLY A 232 2.37 -1.36 -13.46
N SER A 233 1.20 -2.01 -13.50
CA SER A 233 1.08 -3.48 -13.59
C SER A 233 1.81 -4.04 -14.82
N ALA A 234 1.59 -3.47 -16.01
CA ALA A 234 2.22 -3.94 -17.25
C ALA A 234 3.76 -4.00 -17.19
N TYR A 235 4.41 -3.05 -16.52
CA TYR A 235 5.87 -3.06 -16.32
C TYR A 235 6.36 -4.20 -15.44
N PHE A 236 5.52 -4.63 -14.50
CA PHE A 236 5.79 -5.78 -13.68
C PHE A 236 5.49 -7.06 -14.47
N ASP A 237 4.41 -7.05 -15.25
CA ASP A 237 3.90 -8.23 -15.90
C ASP A 237 4.79 -8.73 -17.05
N ASP A 238 5.44 -7.81 -17.75
CA ASP A 238 6.39 -8.09 -18.83
C ASP A 238 7.82 -8.39 -18.37
N ALA A 239 8.16 -8.10 -17.10
CA ALA A 239 9.56 -8.10 -16.64
C ALA A 239 10.00 -9.43 -16.01
N LEU A 240 9.08 -10.29 -15.58
CA LEU A 240 9.38 -11.54 -14.89
C LEU A 240 8.79 -12.71 -15.65
N ILE A 241 9.65 -13.68 -15.95
CA ILE A 241 9.33 -14.91 -16.64
C ILE A 241 9.71 -16.04 -15.67
N ASP A 242 8.76 -16.91 -15.35
CA ASP A 242 9.05 -18.06 -14.49
C ASP A 242 9.98 -19.06 -15.21
N PRO A 243 10.57 -20.04 -14.50
CA PRO A 243 11.41 -21.05 -15.13
C PRO A 243 10.70 -21.90 -16.21
N ALA A 244 9.36 -21.91 -16.23
CA ALA A 244 8.54 -22.59 -17.22
C ALA A 244 8.19 -21.71 -18.43
N GLY A 245 8.60 -20.43 -18.44
CA GLY A 245 8.39 -19.49 -19.55
C GLY A 245 7.12 -18.64 -19.46
N HIS A 246 6.36 -18.74 -18.36
CA HIS A 246 5.13 -17.98 -18.16
C HIS A 246 5.43 -16.54 -17.70
N ARG A 247 4.65 -15.58 -18.21
CA ARG A 247 4.64 -14.19 -17.77
C ARG A 247 3.57 -13.97 -16.72
N THR A 248 3.74 -12.93 -15.91
CA THR A 248 2.80 -12.54 -14.85
C THR A 248 1.36 -12.30 -15.33
N GLY A 249 1.18 -11.95 -16.61
CA GLY A 249 -0.13 -11.73 -17.25
C GLY A 249 -0.73 -12.93 -17.99
N ASP A 250 -0.06 -14.09 -17.98
CA ASP A 250 -0.54 -15.26 -18.72
C ASP A 250 -1.77 -15.90 -18.04
N PRO A 251 -2.77 -16.38 -18.82
CA PRO A 251 -4.02 -16.92 -18.29
C PRO A 251 -3.86 -18.35 -17.76
N HIS A 252 -3.22 -18.58 -16.59
CA HIS A 252 -3.37 -19.84 -15.82
C HIS A 252 -3.18 -19.69 -14.28
N PRO A 253 -4.13 -20.14 -13.41
CA PRO A 253 -4.41 -19.50 -12.11
C PRO A 253 -3.90 -20.09 -10.81
N THR A 254 -3.48 -21.34 -10.74
CA THR A 254 -3.71 -22.07 -9.47
C THR A 254 -2.48 -22.54 -8.72
N ASP A 255 -1.31 -22.67 -9.35
CA ASP A 255 -0.24 -23.47 -8.74
C ASP A 255 1.12 -22.82 -8.94
N GLY A 256 1.48 -21.89 -8.05
CA GLY A 256 2.83 -21.35 -8.05
C GLY A 256 3.10 -20.25 -7.03
N THR A 257 4.33 -20.22 -6.54
CA THR A 257 4.98 -19.11 -5.82
C THR A 257 5.17 -17.85 -6.67
N TRP A 258 4.46 -17.79 -7.81
CA TRP A 258 4.62 -16.84 -8.89
C TRP A 258 3.25 -16.22 -9.14
N TYR A 259 3.14 -14.97 -8.71
CA TYR A 259 2.14 -13.93 -8.95
C TYR A 259 0.72 -14.29 -9.41
N TRP A 260 -0.23 -13.59 -8.80
CA TRP A 260 -1.70 -13.66 -8.90
C TRP A 260 -2.39 -14.92 -8.35
N ALA A 261 -1.72 -16.08 -8.27
CA ALA A 261 -2.32 -17.33 -7.76
C ALA A 261 -2.77 -17.29 -6.27
N CYS A 262 -2.66 -16.13 -5.59
CA CYS A 262 -2.53 -16.07 -4.14
C CYS A 262 -3.07 -14.85 -3.39
N ASP A 263 -3.55 -13.80 -4.08
CA ASP A 263 -4.27 -12.69 -3.42
C ASP A 263 -5.71 -13.18 -3.05
#